data_AF-Q8EJU1-F1
#
_entry.id   AF-Q8EJU1-F1
#
_cell.length_a   1.000
_cell.length_b   1.000
_cell.length_c   1.000
_cell.angle_alpha   90.00
_cell.angle_beta   90.00
_cell.angle_gamma   90.00
#
_symmetry.space_group_name_H-M   'P 1'
#
loop_
_entity.id
_entity.type
_entity.pdbx_description
1 polymer ?
#
loop_
_entity_poly.entity_id
_entity_poly.type
_entity_poly.pdbx_seq_one_letter_code
_entity_poly.pdbx_strand_id
1 'polypeptide(L)'
;MPDNPTIATLPDSQGHNHRADVQLNQLQCDSTKPNDIRPNAIMPSAIEPNAIKHESVVAEQKQKVIFIGLPRTGTTSVSVALLEQGLKVAHMAFTKAAFMQADAISDAPCFSDFKQLDKLFPDAKFVYIERELDSWVPSMQMLLSRMLPHLDAKSGRFHPIMKRSFRHSFGVGVVENPQDEQHLIDCYQRHKTEVVNYFAGRHDLLCIDVSQQGALGQLLAFMGLAATENQQNFPKLNVGRNVASWDEYKHPNKISANASGPDKRKFFDYKI
;
A
#
# COMPACT_ATOMS: atom_id res chain seq x y z
N MET A 1 36.10 40.79 38.63
CA MET A 1 35.51 41.98 38.02
C MET A 1 34.49 41.53 36.99
N PRO A 2 33.24 41.29 37.42
CA PRO A 2 32.08 41.09 36.57
C PRO A 2 31.33 42.41 36.37
N ASP A 3 30.52 42.55 35.32
CA ASP A 3 29.42 43.54 35.30
C ASP A 3 28.22 42.95 34.56
N ASN A 4 27.26 42.53 35.37
CA ASN A 4 25.80 42.57 35.17
C ASN A 4 25.30 43.60 36.24
N PRO A 5 24.02 44.04 36.37
CA PRO A 5 22.78 43.76 35.64
C PRO A 5 21.89 45.03 35.50
N THR A 6 20.58 44.88 35.21
CA THR A 6 19.38 45.55 35.85
C THR A 6 18.15 45.28 34.94
N ILE A 7 17.20 44.37 35.27
CA ILE A 7 16.08 44.40 36.25
C ILE A 7 14.98 45.42 35.86
N ALA A 8 13.78 44.94 35.49
CA ALA A 8 12.45 45.11 36.17
C ALA A 8 11.48 45.79 35.19
N THR A 9 10.16 45.57 35.11
CA THR A 9 9.15 44.91 35.97
C THR A 9 7.82 44.87 35.19
N LEU A 10 6.97 43.88 35.48
CA LEU A 10 5.51 43.88 35.24
C LEU A 10 4.82 44.99 36.09
N PRO A 11 3.51 45.29 35.90
CA PRO A 11 2.50 44.53 36.64
C PRO A 11 1.17 44.27 35.91
N ASP A 12 0.60 43.12 36.28
CA ASP A 12 -0.77 42.81 36.68
C ASP A 12 -2.00 43.45 36.04
N SER A 13 -2.96 42.56 35.77
CA SER A 13 -4.30 42.45 36.39
C SER A 13 -5.38 42.19 35.34
N GLN A 14 -6.50 41.50 35.57
CA GLN A 14 -7.01 40.53 36.53
C GLN A 14 -8.40 40.13 35.97
N GLY A 15 -8.98 39.03 36.45
CA GLY A 15 -10.43 38.76 36.38
C GLY A 15 -10.78 37.45 35.67
N HIS A 16 -10.86 36.32 36.38
CA HIS A 16 -12.06 35.80 37.08
C HIS A 16 -13.21 35.45 36.12
N ASN A 17 -13.96 34.37 36.23
CA ASN A 17 -14.11 33.22 37.14
C ASN A 17 -15.12 32.31 36.41
N HIS A 18 -15.01 30.99 36.53
CA HIS A 18 -15.99 30.17 37.28
C HIS A 18 -15.92 28.68 36.94
N ARG A 19 -15.97 27.97 38.06
CA ARG A 19 -15.97 26.54 38.33
C ARG A 19 -17.42 26.01 38.25
N ALA A 20 -17.62 24.81 37.72
CA ALA A 20 -18.68 23.89 38.18
C ALA A 20 -18.46 22.47 37.64
N ASP A 21 -18.16 21.55 38.55
CA ASP A 21 -18.40 20.11 38.43
C ASP A 21 -19.91 19.83 38.45
N VAL A 22 -20.43 18.92 37.60
CA VAL A 22 -21.60 18.07 37.92
C VAL A 22 -21.51 16.72 37.20
N GLN A 23 -21.76 15.67 37.98
CA GLN A 23 -21.86 14.24 37.67
C GLN A 23 -23.00 13.82 36.70
N LEU A 24 -22.71 12.70 36.01
CA LEU A 24 -23.50 11.45 35.90
C LEU A 24 -25.04 11.50 35.80
N ASN A 25 -25.58 10.94 34.71
CA ASN A 25 -26.84 10.16 34.64
C ASN A 25 -26.85 9.45 33.25
N GLN A 26 -26.57 8.16 33.15
CA GLN A 26 -27.53 7.03 33.16
C GLN A 26 -28.88 7.31 32.47
N LEU A 27 -29.10 6.63 31.35
CA LEU A 27 -30.42 6.31 30.80
C LEU A 27 -30.43 4.83 30.42
N GLN A 28 -31.33 4.08 31.04
CA GLN A 28 -31.58 2.67 30.80
C GLN A 28 -33.10 2.47 30.69
N CYS A 29 -33.50 1.51 29.84
CA CYS A 29 -34.82 0.88 29.68
C CYS A 29 -35.93 1.77 29.06
N ASP A 30 -36.84 1.29 28.21
CA ASP A 30 -37.61 0.06 28.41
C ASP A 30 -38.21 -0.56 27.13
N SER A 31 -38.69 -1.77 27.35
CA SER A 31 -39.17 -2.83 26.47
C SER A 31 -40.60 -2.61 25.95
N THR A 32 -40.95 -3.17 24.77
CA THR A 32 -42.23 -3.91 24.53
C THR A 32 -42.33 -4.48 23.09
N LYS A 33 -42.64 -5.78 22.98
CA LYS A 33 -43.27 -6.47 21.83
C LYS A 33 -44.76 -6.74 22.21
N PRO A 34 -45.63 -7.51 21.51
CA PRO A 34 -45.56 -8.21 20.21
C PRO A 34 -46.87 -8.22 19.33
N ASN A 35 -46.81 -8.94 18.21
CA ASN A 35 -47.87 -9.68 17.47
C ASN A 35 -48.83 -8.95 16.49
N ASP A 36 -48.91 -9.40 15.22
CA ASP A 36 -49.90 -10.41 14.77
C ASP A 36 -49.74 -10.81 13.28
N ILE A 37 -50.39 -11.91 12.88
CA ILE A 37 -50.06 -12.86 11.80
C ILE A 37 -51.25 -13.09 10.82
N ARG A 38 -50.93 -13.36 9.52
CA ARG A 38 -51.63 -14.14 8.43
C ARG A 38 -52.78 -13.48 7.59
N PRO A 39 -53.22 -14.07 6.43
CA PRO A 39 -52.49 -14.75 5.31
C PRO A 39 -53.03 -14.46 3.86
N ASN A 40 -52.34 -15.05 2.86
CA ASN A 40 -52.79 -15.54 1.53
C ASN A 40 -52.98 -14.60 0.30
N ALA A 41 -52.22 -14.88 -0.78
CA ALA A 41 -52.73 -15.21 -2.12
C ALA A 41 -51.60 -15.71 -3.07
N ILE A 42 -51.92 -16.63 -3.98
CA ILE A 42 -51.02 -17.36 -4.89
C ILE A 42 -51.44 -17.14 -6.37
N MET A 43 -50.44 -16.98 -7.26
CA MET A 43 -50.35 -17.20 -8.73
C MET A 43 -51.07 -16.25 -9.74
N PRO A 44 -50.66 -16.18 -11.04
CA PRO A 44 -49.56 -16.88 -11.76
C PRO A 44 -48.60 -16.02 -12.62
N SER A 45 -47.42 -16.61 -12.88
CA SER A 45 -46.52 -16.49 -14.07
C SER A 45 -46.35 -15.15 -14.80
N ALA A 46 -45.16 -14.55 -14.64
CA ALA A 46 -44.54 -13.72 -15.67
C ALA A 46 -43.12 -14.24 -15.95
N ILE A 47 -42.84 -14.42 -17.23
CA ILE A 47 -41.65 -15.03 -17.82
C ILE A 47 -40.40 -14.22 -17.45
N GLU A 48 -39.37 -14.90 -16.94
CA GLU A 48 -38.07 -14.32 -16.61
C GLU A 48 -37.35 -13.77 -17.85
N PRO A 49 -36.83 -12.53 -17.83
CA PRO A 49 -35.72 -12.19 -18.69
C PRO A 49 -34.44 -12.78 -18.08
N ASN A 50 -33.81 -13.67 -18.84
CA ASN A 50 -32.50 -14.29 -18.59
C ASN A 50 -31.51 -13.30 -17.91
N ALA A 51 -31.43 -13.36 -16.59
CA ALA A 51 -30.38 -12.68 -15.84
C ALA A 51 -29.10 -13.48 -16.08
N ILE A 52 -28.21 -12.93 -16.91
CA ILE A 52 -26.84 -13.39 -17.03
C ILE A 52 -26.27 -13.41 -15.61
N LYS A 53 -26.09 -14.61 -15.07
CA LYS A 53 -25.35 -14.81 -13.82
C LYS A 53 -23.95 -14.27 -14.10
N HIS A 54 -23.66 -13.08 -13.57
CA HIS A 54 -22.29 -12.72 -13.25
C HIS A 54 -21.84 -13.75 -12.22
N GLU A 55 -21.23 -14.85 -12.69
CA GLU A 55 -20.43 -15.72 -11.85
C GLU A 55 -19.30 -14.85 -11.30
N SER A 56 -19.56 -14.26 -10.14
CA SER A 56 -18.51 -13.85 -9.24
C SER A 56 -17.76 -15.12 -8.88
N VAL A 57 -16.68 -15.39 -9.61
CA VAL A 57 -15.66 -16.33 -9.18
C VAL A 57 -15.06 -15.71 -7.92
N VAL A 58 -15.69 -15.97 -6.78
CA VAL A 58 -15.10 -15.71 -5.47
C VAL A 58 -14.03 -16.78 -5.33
N ALA A 59 -12.87 -16.51 -5.90
CA ALA A 59 -11.67 -17.28 -5.63
C ALA A 59 -11.49 -17.28 -4.12
N GLU A 60 -11.26 -18.45 -3.50
CA GLU A 60 -10.83 -18.55 -2.10
C GLU A 60 -9.76 -17.49 -1.85
N GLN A 61 -10.11 -16.45 -1.10
CA GLN A 61 -9.28 -15.27 -0.98
C GLN A 61 -8.19 -15.58 0.04
N LYS A 62 -7.08 -16.17 -0.42
CA LYS A 62 -5.85 -16.27 0.36
C LYS A 62 -5.46 -14.86 0.83
N GLN A 63 -5.15 -14.72 2.12
CA GLN A 63 -4.68 -13.46 2.70
C GLN A 63 -3.48 -12.94 1.89
N LYS A 64 -3.69 -11.84 1.15
CA LYS A 64 -2.66 -11.23 0.31
C LYS A 64 -1.81 -10.29 1.13
N VAL A 65 -0.56 -10.12 0.72
CA VAL A 65 0.32 -9.08 1.26
C VAL A 65 0.74 -8.14 0.13
N ILE A 66 0.39 -6.87 0.26
CA ILE A 66 0.60 -5.86 -0.78
C ILE A 66 1.59 -4.82 -0.27
N PHE A 67 2.75 -4.75 -0.93
CA PHE A 67 3.80 -3.80 -0.61
C PHE A 67 3.59 -2.51 -1.39
N ILE A 68 3.34 -1.44 -0.66
CA ILE A 68 2.90 -0.15 -1.20
C ILE A 68 3.96 0.95 -1.08
N GLY A 69 5.15 0.63 -0.56
CA GLY A 69 6.30 1.54 -0.59
C GLY A 69 6.71 1.88 -2.02
N LEU A 70 7.22 3.10 -2.22
CA LEU A 70 7.68 3.57 -3.53
C LEU A 70 8.82 2.70 -4.09
N PRO A 71 9.07 2.71 -5.42
CA PRO A 71 10.26 2.12 -6.00
C PRO A 71 11.54 2.58 -5.27
N ARG A 72 12.57 1.72 -5.29
CA ARG A 72 13.88 1.99 -4.63
C ARG A 72 13.84 2.05 -3.09
N THR A 73 12.78 1.59 -2.44
CA THR A 73 12.71 1.43 -0.97
C THR A 73 13.14 0.04 -0.48
N GLY A 74 13.26 -0.95 -1.37
CA GLY A 74 13.62 -2.33 -1.01
C GLY A 74 12.66 -3.40 -1.52
N THR A 75 11.73 -3.05 -2.43
CA THR A 75 10.70 -3.95 -2.99
C THR A 75 11.26 -5.28 -3.50
N THR A 76 12.43 -5.28 -4.16
CA THR A 76 13.08 -6.51 -4.65
C THR A 76 13.62 -7.38 -3.52
N SER A 77 14.25 -6.78 -2.50
CA SER A 77 14.76 -7.51 -1.33
C SER A 77 13.64 -8.22 -0.59
N VAL A 78 12.53 -7.53 -0.38
CA VAL A 78 11.35 -8.12 0.26
C VAL A 78 10.75 -9.22 -0.59
N SER A 79 10.63 -9.01 -1.91
CA SER A 79 10.11 -10.02 -2.83
C SER A 79 10.94 -11.30 -2.80
N VAL A 80 12.27 -11.18 -2.81
CA VAL A 80 13.15 -12.35 -2.71
C VAL A 80 13.04 -13.03 -1.35
N ALA A 81 13.03 -12.29 -0.25
CA ALA A 81 12.86 -12.87 1.07
C ALA A 81 11.57 -13.71 1.19
N LEU A 82 10.46 -13.23 0.60
CA LEU A 82 9.19 -13.94 0.60
C LEU A 82 9.15 -15.17 -0.32
N LEU A 83 9.89 -15.15 -1.44
CA LEU A 83 10.09 -16.36 -2.25
C LEU A 83 10.75 -17.46 -1.41
N GLU A 84 11.76 -17.10 -0.61
CA GLU A 84 12.46 -18.04 0.28
C GLU A 84 11.60 -18.55 1.44
N GLN A 85 10.49 -17.88 1.74
CA GLN A 85 9.46 -18.38 2.67
C GLN A 85 8.42 -19.27 1.97
N GLY A 86 8.60 -19.58 0.69
CA GLY A 86 7.69 -20.42 -0.09
C GLY A 86 6.47 -19.69 -0.64
N LEU A 87 6.37 -18.37 -0.54
CA LEU A 87 5.25 -17.61 -1.11
C LEU A 87 5.38 -17.47 -2.62
N LYS A 88 4.23 -17.35 -3.30
CA LYS A 88 4.15 -16.90 -4.69
C LYS A 88 4.24 -15.39 -4.75
N VAL A 89 5.24 -14.87 -5.45
CA VAL A 89 5.56 -13.43 -5.43
C VAL A 89 5.55 -12.83 -6.83
N ALA A 90 4.86 -11.70 -6.96
CA ALA A 90 4.94 -10.81 -8.12
C ALA A 90 5.63 -9.50 -7.72
N HIS A 91 6.87 -9.26 -8.16
CA HIS A 91 7.56 -7.99 -7.89
C HIS A 91 6.90 -6.81 -8.60
N MET A 92 6.10 -7.07 -9.63
CA MET A 92 5.15 -6.15 -10.30
C MET A 92 3.96 -6.98 -10.77
N ALA A 93 2.77 -6.38 -10.88
CA ALA A 93 1.59 -7.09 -11.36
C ALA A 93 0.72 -6.21 -12.27
N PHE A 94 0.62 -6.54 -13.56
CA PHE A 94 -0.17 -5.74 -14.51
C PHE A 94 -1.52 -6.38 -14.82
N THR A 95 -1.62 -7.70 -14.77
CA THR A 95 -2.85 -8.42 -15.09
C THR A 95 -3.61 -8.84 -13.85
N LYS A 96 -4.93 -9.01 -13.96
CA LYS A 96 -5.75 -9.59 -12.88
C LYS A 96 -5.17 -10.94 -12.44
N ALA A 97 -4.76 -11.76 -13.40
CA ALA A 97 -4.19 -13.07 -13.14
C ALA A 97 -2.90 -13.01 -12.30
N ALA A 98 -2.04 -12.01 -12.49
CA ALA A 98 -0.85 -11.84 -11.67
C ALA A 98 -1.21 -11.62 -10.19
N PHE A 99 -2.19 -10.74 -9.93
CA PHE A 99 -2.71 -10.53 -8.57
C PHE A 99 -3.39 -11.76 -7.98
N MET A 100 -4.17 -12.50 -8.77
CA MET A 100 -4.87 -13.69 -8.28
C MET A 100 -3.93 -14.85 -7.96
N GLN A 101 -2.83 -15.01 -8.72
CA GLN A 101 -1.88 -16.11 -8.55
C GLN A 101 -0.82 -15.86 -7.48
N ALA A 102 -0.52 -14.59 -7.18
CA ALA A 102 0.46 -14.22 -6.17
C ALA A 102 -0.16 -14.14 -4.78
N ASP A 103 0.61 -14.59 -3.79
CA ASP A 103 0.35 -14.40 -2.36
C ASP A 103 0.87 -13.02 -1.91
N ALA A 104 1.99 -12.56 -2.47
CA ALA A 104 2.58 -11.25 -2.21
C ALA A 104 2.87 -10.47 -3.50
N ILE A 105 2.57 -9.16 -3.50
CA ILE A 105 2.76 -8.28 -4.64
C ILE A 105 3.45 -6.99 -4.21
N SER A 106 4.43 -6.53 -4.97
CA SER A 106 5.14 -5.25 -4.71
C SER A 106 5.23 -4.36 -5.94
N ASP A 107 5.85 -3.18 -5.76
CA ASP A 107 6.21 -2.24 -6.83
C ASP A 107 4.98 -1.84 -7.67
N ALA A 108 5.13 -1.60 -8.98
CA ALA A 108 4.02 -1.15 -9.81
C ALA A 108 2.95 -2.26 -10.00
N PRO A 109 1.66 -1.94 -9.82
CA PRO A 109 1.09 -0.62 -9.49
C PRO A 109 0.75 -0.42 -8.02
N CYS A 110 1.18 -1.30 -7.12
CA CYS A 110 0.80 -1.29 -5.70
C CYS A 110 0.98 0.07 -5.03
N PHE A 111 2.09 0.76 -5.29
CA PHE A 111 2.33 2.08 -4.69
C PHE A 111 1.36 3.17 -5.17
N SER A 112 0.83 3.09 -6.40
CA SER A 112 -0.12 4.09 -6.92
C SER A 112 -1.58 3.71 -6.77
N ASP A 113 -1.87 2.41 -6.67
CA ASP A 113 -3.23 1.86 -6.71
C ASP A 113 -3.70 1.32 -5.35
N PHE A 114 -2.95 1.54 -4.26
CA PHE A 114 -3.22 0.87 -2.97
C PHE A 114 -4.66 1.02 -2.47
N LYS A 115 -5.29 2.19 -2.67
CA LYS A 115 -6.69 2.44 -2.28
C LYS A 115 -7.68 1.59 -3.10
N GLN A 116 -7.40 1.36 -4.37
CA GLN A 116 -8.22 0.50 -5.23
C GLN A 116 -7.96 -0.97 -4.94
N LEU A 117 -6.71 -1.35 -4.67
CA LEU A 117 -6.34 -2.70 -4.30
C LEU A 117 -6.95 -3.12 -2.96
N ASP A 118 -7.04 -2.22 -1.99
CA ASP A 118 -7.75 -2.41 -0.72
C ASP A 118 -9.23 -2.76 -0.93
N LYS A 119 -9.91 -2.06 -1.84
CA LYS A 119 -11.29 -2.38 -2.19
C LYS A 119 -11.45 -3.74 -2.89
N LEU A 120 -10.46 -4.17 -3.67
CA LEU A 120 -10.48 -5.44 -4.39
C LEU A 120 -10.10 -6.63 -3.51
N PHE A 121 -9.29 -6.39 -2.48
CA PHE A 121 -8.75 -7.39 -1.57
C PHE A 121 -8.96 -6.92 -0.12
N PRO A 122 -10.21 -6.93 0.39
CA PRO A 122 -10.54 -6.35 1.70
C PRO A 122 -9.84 -7.04 2.88
N ASP A 123 -9.42 -8.31 2.70
CA ASP A 123 -8.69 -9.07 3.73
C ASP A 123 -7.15 -9.04 3.53
N ALA A 124 -6.65 -8.20 2.62
CA ALA A 124 -5.22 -8.05 2.38
C ALA A 124 -4.54 -7.28 3.51
N LYS A 125 -3.31 -7.69 3.83
CA LYS A 125 -2.38 -6.92 4.65
C LYS A 125 -1.54 -6.01 3.75
N PHE A 126 -1.27 -4.81 4.22
CA PHE A 126 -0.47 -3.80 3.53
C PHE A 126 0.85 -3.57 4.24
N VAL A 127 1.91 -3.35 3.46
CA VAL A 127 3.23 -3.05 4.01
C VAL A 127 3.81 -1.83 3.31
N TYR A 128 4.04 -0.77 4.08
CA TYR A 128 4.75 0.42 3.62
C TYR A 128 6.24 0.27 3.92
N ILE A 129 7.06 0.24 2.87
CA ILE A 129 8.51 0.13 3.00
C ILE A 129 9.11 1.54 3.01
N GLU A 130 9.82 1.86 4.08
CA GLU A 130 10.50 3.12 4.29
C GLU A 130 11.97 3.03 3.91
N ARG A 131 12.52 4.16 3.47
CA ARG A 131 13.95 4.35 3.27
C ARG A 131 14.30 5.81 3.50
N GLU A 132 15.42 6.06 4.19
CA GLU A 132 15.92 7.41 4.42
C GLU A 132 16.13 8.20 3.13
N LEU A 133 15.71 9.48 3.13
CA LEU A 133 15.66 10.33 1.95
C LEU A 133 17.05 10.51 1.31
N ASP A 134 18.09 10.75 2.13
CA ASP A 134 19.49 10.91 1.69
C ASP A 134 19.99 9.72 0.86
N SER A 135 19.47 8.52 1.15
CA SER A 135 19.79 7.30 0.40
C SER A 135 18.80 7.01 -0.73
N TRP A 136 17.53 7.39 -0.56
CA TRP A 136 16.47 7.08 -1.50
C TRP A 136 16.50 8.00 -2.73
N VAL A 137 16.63 9.32 -2.54
CA VAL A 137 16.62 10.33 -3.63
C VAL A 137 17.66 10.01 -4.71
N PRO A 138 18.97 9.87 -4.42
CA PRO A 138 19.96 9.54 -5.45
C PRO A 138 19.69 8.19 -6.12
N SER A 139 19.09 7.23 -5.39
CA SER A 139 18.70 5.94 -5.96
C SER A 139 17.52 6.07 -6.93
N MET A 140 16.56 6.94 -6.63
CA MET A 140 15.40 7.21 -7.46
C MET A 140 15.78 8.02 -8.72
N GLN A 141 16.64 9.03 -8.59
CA GLN A 141 17.19 9.77 -9.73
C GLN A 141 17.88 8.82 -10.73
N MET A 142 18.74 7.93 -10.23
CA MET A 142 19.38 6.92 -11.07
C MET A 142 18.37 6.00 -11.77
N LEU A 143 17.32 5.55 -11.08
CA LEU A 143 16.27 4.74 -11.70
C LEU A 143 15.57 5.52 -12.83
N LEU A 144 15.13 6.75 -12.54
CA LEU A 144 14.42 7.60 -13.49
C LEU A 144 15.27 7.92 -14.72
N SER A 145 16.57 8.18 -14.55
CA SER A 145 17.50 8.42 -15.67
C SER A 145 17.46 7.31 -16.74
N ARG A 146 17.18 6.07 -16.32
CA ARG A 146 17.06 4.90 -17.22
C ARG A 146 15.64 4.67 -17.71
N MET A 147 14.65 5.05 -16.91
CA MET A 147 13.25 4.74 -17.18
C MET A 147 12.53 5.81 -18.01
N LEU A 148 12.92 7.09 -17.92
CA LEU A 148 12.20 8.20 -18.54
C LEU A 148 11.94 8.01 -20.05
N PRO A 149 12.91 7.56 -20.88
CA PRO A 149 12.64 7.31 -22.31
C PRO A 149 11.58 6.24 -22.56
N HIS A 150 11.39 5.32 -21.60
CA HIS A 150 10.44 4.20 -21.73
C HIS A 150 9.10 4.50 -21.07
N LEU A 151 9.05 5.50 -20.19
CA LEU A 151 7.84 6.00 -19.53
C LEU A 151 7.08 7.02 -20.39
N ASP A 152 7.70 7.57 -21.43
CA ASP A 152 7.05 8.52 -22.34
C ASP A 152 5.71 7.99 -22.86
N ALA A 153 4.70 8.87 -22.89
CA ALA A 153 3.34 8.49 -23.22
C ALA A 153 3.20 7.96 -24.65
N LYS A 154 3.89 8.58 -25.62
CA LYS A 154 3.73 8.31 -27.05
C LYS A 154 4.71 7.26 -27.58
N SER A 155 5.97 7.39 -27.19
CA SER A 155 7.11 6.64 -27.71
C SER A 155 7.65 5.59 -26.73
N GLY A 156 7.29 5.70 -25.45
CA GLY A 156 7.79 4.79 -24.42
C GLY A 156 7.30 3.35 -24.60
N ARG A 157 8.16 2.39 -24.28
CA ARG A 157 7.90 0.94 -24.44
C ARG A 157 7.36 0.24 -23.19
N PHE A 158 7.31 0.92 -22.04
CA PHE A 158 6.82 0.30 -20.81
C PHE A 158 5.31 0.09 -20.83
N HIS A 159 4.86 -0.86 -20.02
CA HIS A 159 3.46 -1.21 -19.88
C HIS A 159 2.63 0.04 -19.49
N PRO A 160 1.41 0.23 -20.03
CA PRO A 160 0.58 1.40 -19.71
C PRO A 160 0.37 1.63 -18.21
N ILE A 161 0.20 0.55 -17.43
CA ILE A 161 0.06 0.62 -15.97
C ILE A 161 1.32 1.17 -15.31
N MET A 162 2.51 0.79 -15.78
CA MET A 162 3.76 1.34 -15.26
C MET A 162 3.87 2.83 -15.56
N LYS A 163 3.56 3.24 -16.79
CA LYS A 163 3.52 4.67 -17.17
C LYS A 163 2.55 5.44 -16.27
N ARG A 164 1.34 4.92 -16.07
CA ARG A 164 0.32 5.51 -15.18
C ARG A 164 0.82 5.62 -13.74
N SER A 165 1.42 4.56 -13.20
CA SER A 165 1.90 4.52 -11.81
C SER A 165 2.97 5.59 -11.55
N PHE A 166 3.93 5.73 -12.48
CA PHE A 166 4.98 6.74 -12.40
C PHE A 166 4.46 8.16 -12.66
N ARG A 167 3.51 8.34 -13.59
CA ARG A 167 2.83 9.62 -13.78
C ARG A 167 2.09 10.06 -12.52
N HIS A 168 1.36 9.15 -11.88
CA HIS A 168 0.59 9.44 -10.66
C HIS A 168 1.52 9.83 -9.49
N SER A 169 2.57 9.04 -9.25
CA SER A 169 3.37 9.18 -8.02
C SER A 169 4.50 10.18 -8.14
N PHE A 170 5.04 10.39 -9.35
CA PHE A 170 6.21 11.24 -9.60
C PHE A 170 5.98 12.33 -10.64
N GLY A 171 4.76 12.48 -11.17
CA GLY A 171 4.46 13.51 -12.16
C GLY A 171 5.16 13.32 -13.51
N VAL A 172 5.61 12.10 -13.85
CA VAL A 172 6.30 11.85 -15.13
C VAL A 172 5.41 12.23 -16.32
N GLY A 173 5.94 13.11 -17.19
CA GLY A 173 5.20 13.69 -18.32
C GLY A 173 4.17 14.75 -17.91
N VAL A 174 4.27 15.30 -16.70
CA VAL A 174 3.50 16.46 -16.20
C VAL A 174 4.45 17.57 -15.76
N VAL A 175 5.44 17.21 -14.94
CA VAL A 175 6.44 18.16 -14.45
C VAL A 175 7.62 18.28 -15.42
N GLU A 176 8.31 19.41 -15.38
CA GLU A 176 9.48 19.68 -16.23
C GLU A 176 10.64 18.72 -15.91
N ASN A 177 11.01 18.59 -14.63
CA ASN A 177 12.08 17.70 -14.20
C ASN A 177 11.62 16.73 -13.10
N PRO A 178 11.18 15.51 -13.46
CA PRO A 178 10.79 14.50 -12.46
C PRO A 178 11.96 13.94 -11.65
N GLN A 179 13.22 14.28 -11.98
CA GLN A 179 14.42 13.90 -11.23
C GLN A 179 14.90 14.98 -10.26
N ASP A 180 14.23 16.14 -10.21
CA ASP A 180 14.56 17.19 -9.27
C ASP A 180 14.51 16.67 -7.82
N GLU A 181 15.52 17.03 -7.02
CA GLU A 181 15.69 16.52 -5.66
C GLU A 181 14.52 16.90 -4.75
N GLN A 182 14.14 18.18 -4.74
CA GLN A 182 13.04 18.65 -3.91
C GLN A 182 11.71 18.04 -4.36
N HIS A 183 11.48 17.96 -5.67
CA HIS A 183 10.30 17.28 -6.22
C HIS A 183 10.20 15.82 -5.77
N LEU A 184 11.32 15.08 -5.77
CA LEU A 184 11.34 13.70 -5.32
C LEU A 184 11.07 13.57 -3.82
N ILE A 185 11.66 14.45 -3.00
CA ILE A 185 11.38 14.54 -1.56
C ILE A 185 9.88 14.77 -1.32
N ASP A 186 9.30 15.75 -2.02
CA ASP A 186 7.88 16.07 -1.92
C ASP A 186 7.00 14.89 -2.34
N CYS A 187 7.40 14.17 -3.40
CA CYS A 187 6.68 12.96 -3.83
C CYS A 187 6.71 11.85 -2.78
N TYR A 188 7.87 11.63 -2.16
CA TYR A 188 8.01 10.64 -1.09
C TYR A 188 7.14 11.01 0.12
N GLN A 189 7.24 12.25 0.60
CA GLN A 189 6.51 12.71 1.77
C GLN A 189 4.99 12.73 1.56
N ARG A 190 4.54 13.16 0.38
CA ARG A 190 3.12 13.12 0.00
C ARG A 190 2.59 11.70 0.00
N HIS A 191 3.30 10.78 -0.64
CA HIS A 191 2.92 9.37 -0.68
C HIS A 191 2.85 8.75 0.72
N LYS A 192 3.87 8.96 1.56
CA LYS A 192 3.88 8.52 2.96
C LYS A 192 2.67 9.06 3.73
N THR A 193 2.41 10.35 3.62
CA THR A 193 1.29 11.02 4.29
C THR A 193 -0.05 10.44 3.84
N GLU A 194 -0.22 10.23 2.54
CA GLU A 194 -1.45 9.62 2.00
C GLU A 194 -1.67 8.20 2.51
N VAL A 195 -0.62 7.37 2.57
CA VAL A 195 -0.71 6.00 3.09
C VAL A 195 -1.07 6.02 4.57
N VAL A 196 -0.34 6.77 5.39
CA VAL A 196 -0.57 6.84 6.84
C VAL A 196 -1.98 7.34 7.15
N ASN A 197 -2.45 8.37 6.44
CA ASN A 197 -3.80 8.90 6.63
C ASN A 197 -4.88 7.91 6.18
N TYR A 198 -4.68 7.22 5.05
CA TYR A 198 -5.65 6.25 4.54
C TYR A 198 -5.81 5.04 5.47
N PHE A 199 -4.72 4.60 6.10
CA PHE A 199 -4.72 3.45 7.01
C PHE A 199 -4.82 3.82 8.51
N ALA A 200 -5.12 5.07 8.83
CA ALA A 200 -5.17 5.54 10.22
C ALA A 200 -6.14 4.70 11.07
N GLY A 201 -5.65 4.18 12.20
CA GLY A 201 -6.43 3.35 13.12
C GLY A 201 -6.65 1.90 12.67
N ARG A 202 -6.11 1.49 11.50
CA ARG A 202 -6.17 0.10 11.05
C ARG A 202 -4.95 -0.70 11.53
N HIS A 203 -5.14 -2.01 11.69
CA HIS A 203 -4.13 -2.97 12.15
C HIS A 203 -3.58 -3.85 11.02
N ASP A 204 -4.03 -3.61 9.79
CA ASP A 204 -3.63 -4.31 8.57
C ASP A 204 -2.59 -3.52 7.76
N LEU A 205 -1.98 -2.49 8.34
CA LEU A 205 -0.79 -1.80 7.80
C LEU A 205 0.42 -2.05 8.69
N LEU A 206 1.54 -2.42 8.08
CA LEU A 206 2.87 -2.44 8.69
C LEU A 206 3.79 -1.44 7.98
N CYS A 207 4.37 -0.49 8.72
CA CYS A 207 5.46 0.37 8.23
C CYS A 207 6.81 -0.21 8.68
N ILE A 208 7.73 -0.43 7.73
CA ILE A 208 9.04 -1.03 8.01
C ILE A 208 10.16 -0.36 7.23
N ASP A 209 11.31 -0.19 7.87
CA ASP A 209 12.59 0.01 7.19
C ASP A 209 13.31 -1.34 7.09
N VAL A 210 13.45 -1.85 5.87
CA VAL A 210 14.03 -3.18 5.58
C VAL A 210 15.54 -3.25 5.85
N SER A 211 16.19 -2.11 6.10
CA SER A 211 17.60 -2.06 6.45
C SER A 211 17.86 -2.36 7.93
N GLN A 212 16.83 -2.28 8.77
CA GLN A 212 16.92 -2.50 10.21
C GLN A 212 17.07 -3.99 10.56
N GLN A 213 17.80 -4.24 11.64
CA GLN A 213 17.96 -5.60 12.17
C GLN A 213 16.61 -6.12 12.68
N GLY A 214 16.25 -7.37 12.36
CA GLY A 214 14.99 -7.98 12.77
C GLY A 214 13.78 -7.62 11.88
N ALA A 215 13.95 -6.75 10.88
CA ALA A 215 12.84 -6.29 10.04
C ALA A 215 12.14 -7.43 9.28
N LEU A 216 12.86 -8.48 8.88
CA LEU A 216 12.25 -9.66 8.26
C LEU A 216 11.40 -10.42 9.28
N GLY A 217 11.91 -10.63 10.50
CA GLY A 217 11.15 -11.26 11.58
C GLY A 217 9.86 -10.51 11.88
N GLN A 218 9.90 -9.17 11.91
CA GLN A 218 8.72 -8.32 12.09
C GLN A 218 7.70 -8.50 10.96
N LEU A 219 8.16 -8.52 9.70
CA LEU A 219 7.29 -8.79 8.55
C LEU A 219 6.64 -10.17 8.64
N LEU A 220 7.39 -11.21 8.95
CA LEU A 220 6.87 -12.58 9.05
C LEU A 220 5.84 -12.70 10.17
N ALA A 221 6.13 -12.12 11.34
CA ALA A 221 5.17 -12.09 12.45
C ALA A 221 3.88 -11.36 12.07
N PHE A 222 3.97 -10.22 11.39
CA PHE A 222 2.81 -9.49 10.88
C PHE A 222 1.99 -10.33 9.88
N MET A 223 2.68 -11.15 9.07
CA MET A 223 2.04 -12.10 8.14
C MET A 223 1.47 -13.35 8.83
N GLY A 224 1.72 -13.55 10.12
CA GLY A 224 1.33 -14.76 10.84
C GLY A 224 2.21 -15.98 10.51
N LEU A 225 3.43 -15.74 10.00
CA LEU A 225 4.41 -16.77 9.66
C LEU A 225 5.46 -16.89 10.78
N ALA A 226 5.91 -18.12 11.03
CA ALA A 226 6.98 -18.38 11.98
C ALA A 226 8.34 -17.96 11.38
N ALA A 227 9.08 -17.10 12.08
CA ALA A 227 10.47 -16.79 11.75
C ALA A 227 11.40 -17.74 12.49
N THR A 228 12.42 -18.28 11.81
CA THR A 228 13.53 -18.96 12.50
C THR A 228 14.56 -17.93 12.98
N GLU A 229 15.39 -18.28 13.97
CA GLU A 229 16.44 -17.38 14.51
C GLU A 229 17.42 -16.88 13.43
N ASN A 230 17.62 -17.65 12.35
CA ASN A 230 18.50 -17.29 11.24
C ASN A 230 17.82 -16.42 10.16
N GLN A 231 16.51 -16.16 10.27
CA GLN A 231 15.70 -15.44 9.27
C GLN A 231 15.20 -14.09 9.78
N GLN A 232 16.08 -13.31 10.39
CA GLN A 232 15.73 -12.04 11.02
C GLN A 232 15.92 -10.82 10.10
N ASN A 233 16.74 -10.93 9.05
CA ASN A 233 17.15 -9.79 8.24
C ASN A 233 16.88 -10.02 6.74
N PHE A 234 16.58 -8.94 6.01
CA PHE A 234 16.39 -9.01 4.56
C PHE A 234 17.72 -9.17 3.80
N PRO A 235 17.71 -9.88 2.65
CA PRO A 235 18.84 -9.84 1.73
C PRO A 235 19.00 -8.42 1.16
N LYS A 236 20.24 -7.96 0.95
CA LYS A 236 20.52 -6.64 0.35
C LYS A 236 20.67 -6.79 -1.17
N LEU A 237 19.64 -6.43 -1.94
CA LEU A 237 19.59 -6.55 -3.39
C LEU A 237 19.35 -5.20 -4.07
N ASN A 238 19.61 -5.11 -5.39
CA ASN A 238 19.44 -3.88 -6.18
C ASN A 238 20.18 -2.65 -5.61
N VAL A 239 21.35 -2.89 -5.02
CA VAL A 239 22.24 -1.87 -4.45
C VAL A 239 23.07 -1.22 -5.57
N GLY A 240 23.31 0.09 -5.43
CA GLY A 240 24.09 0.85 -6.41
C GLY A 240 23.44 0.82 -7.79
N ARG A 241 24.23 0.53 -8.82
CA ARG A 241 23.80 0.59 -10.23
C ARG A 241 23.00 -0.63 -10.70
N ASN A 242 22.87 -1.68 -9.89
CA ASN A 242 22.09 -2.86 -10.25
C ASN A 242 20.58 -2.59 -10.03
N VAL A 243 19.80 -2.79 -11.09
CA VAL A 243 18.33 -2.70 -11.09
C VAL A 243 17.67 -3.99 -11.61
N ALA A 244 18.46 -4.99 -12.00
CA ALA A 244 18.03 -6.21 -12.67
C ALA A 244 17.98 -7.43 -11.72
N SER A 245 18.25 -7.26 -10.41
CA SER A 245 18.36 -8.38 -9.48
C SER A 245 17.10 -9.26 -9.45
N TRP A 246 15.90 -8.69 -9.67
CA TRP A 246 14.68 -9.50 -9.77
C TRP A 246 14.71 -10.44 -10.98
N ASP A 247 15.07 -9.97 -12.17
CA ASP A 247 15.05 -10.79 -13.39
C ASP A 247 16.15 -11.87 -13.38
N GLU A 248 17.29 -11.55 -12.78
CA GLU A 248 18.43 -12.44 -12.57
C GLU A 248 18.07 -13.58 -11.59
N TYR A 249 17.33 -13.27 -10.52
CA TYR A 249 16.95 -14.24 -9.50
C TYR A 249 15.94 -15.27 -10.04
N LYS A 250 16.30 -16.56 -10.00
CA LYS A 250 15.46 -17.67 -10.46
C LYS A 250 14.82 -18.40 -9.28
N HIS A 251 13.50 -18.48 -9.29
CA HIS A 251 12.74 -19.19 -8.27
C HIS A 251 11.39 -19.67 -8.87
N PRO A 252 10.93 -20.89 -8.58
CA PRO A 252 9.70 -21.45 -9.17
C PRO A 252 8.43 -20.68 -8.79
N ASN A 253 8.42 -20.02 -7.63
CA ASN A 253 7.28 -19.25 -7.14
C ASN A 253 7.19 -17.82 -7.69
N LYS A 254 8.04 -17.43 -8.64
CA LYS A 254 7.92 -16.13 -9.30
C LYS A 254 6.69 -16.10 -10.19
N ILE A 255 5.80 -15.15 -9.92
CA ILE A 255 4.65 -14.87 -10.78
C ILE A 255 5.03 -13.77 -11.77
N SER A 256 4.71 -14.00 -13.04
CA SER A 256 4.95 -13.02 -14.09
C SER A 256 4.02 -11.81 -13.92
N ALA A 257 4.55 -10.61 -14.08
CA ALA A 257 3.76 -9.38 -14.10
C ALA A 257 2.67 -9.40 -15.20
N ASN A 258 2.90 -10.17 -16.27
CA ASN A 258 2.00 -10.34 -17.41
C ASN A 258 1.33 -11.73 -17.44
N ALA A 259 1.17 -12.36 -16.27
CA ALA A 259 0.52 -13.67 -16.15
C ALA A 259 -0.83 -13.67 -16.89
N SER A 260 -1.14 -14.79 -17.56
CA SER A 260 -2.43 -14.99 -18.23
C SER A 260 -3.30 -15.88 -17.36
N GLY A 261 -4.60 -15.58 -17.29
CA GLY A 261 -5.60 -16.40 -16.60
C GLY A 261 -6.85 -16.59 -17.46
N PRO A 262 -7.99 -16.94 -16.83
CA PRO A 262 -9.28 -17.08 -17.52
C PRO A 262 -9.68 -15.81 -18.30
N ASP A 263 -9.33 -14.66 -17.74
CA ASP A 263 -9.53 -13.33 -18.32
C ASP A 263 -8.41 -12.91 -19.29
N LYS A 264 -7.61 -13.87 -19.79
CA LYS A 264 -6.38 -13.64 -20.55
C LYS A 264 -5.43 -12.70 -19.78
N ARG A 265 -4.91 -11.66 -20.44
CA ARG A 265 -4.04 -10.62 -19.85
C ARG A 265 -4.80 -9.34 -19.53
N LYS A 266 -6.10 -9.41 -19.22
CA LYS A 266 -6.85 -8.23 -18.78
C LYS A 266 -6.24 -7.67 -17.50
N PHE A 267 -6.25 -6.35 -17.40
CA PHE A 267 -5.86 -5.59 -16.22
C PHE A 267 -7.09 -5.28 -15.37
N PHE A 268 -6.89 -4.80 -14.14
CA PHE A 268 -7.97 -4.14 -13.42
C PHE A 268 -8.30 -2.80 -14.09
N ASP A 269 -9.59 -2.57 -14.31
CA ASP A 269 -10.12 -1.29 -14.76
C ASP A 269 -10.82 -0.64 -13.57
N TYR A 270 -10.14 0.32 -12.96
CA TYR A 270 -10.74 1.11 -11.90
C TYR A 270 -11.55 2.19 -12.58
N LYS A 271 -12.87 1.98 -12.71
CA LYS A 271 -13.77 3.10 -12.93
C LYS A 271 -13.64 4.02 -11.72
N ILE A 272 -12.93 5.13 -11.91
CA ILE A 272 -12.85 6.23 -10.93
C ILE A 272 -14.17 7.00 -11.01
#